data_AF-A0A820SLK5-F1
#
_entry.id   AF-A0A820SLK5-F1
#
_cell.length_a   1.000
_cell.length_b   1.000
_cell.length_c   1.000
_cell.angle_alpha   90.00
_cell.angle_beta   90.00
_cell.angle_gamma   90.00
#
_symmetry.space_group_name_H-M   'P 1'
#
loop_
_entity.id
_entity.type
_entity.pdbx_description
1 polymer ?
#
loop_
_entity_poly.entity_id
_entity_poly.type
_entity_poly.pdbx_seq_one_letter_code
_entity_poly.pdbx_strand_id
1 'polypeptide(L)'
;FYRMQIIKHKSKNNLYFLFTRWGRIGDAEGQYQLTPYSTLDECRKEFLKVFREKTGNAWKDTNQFEIKPKKYTLIKLNEREIHKYSNVPIDFEHLQTEHVSSKLHSSIFKDFLKTLINRQAIRLNIDKTQLDIEWMPVS
;
A
#
# COMPACT_ATOMS: atom_id res chain seq x y z
N PHE A 1 13.17 -3.55 5.59
CA PHE A 1 12.60 -3.26 4.27
C PHE A 1 13.17 -1.96 3.72
N TYR A 2 13.01 -1.74 2.42
CA TYR A 2 13.31 -0.47 1.75
C TYR A 2 12.22 -0.22 0.70
N ARG A 3 11.52 0.92 0.80
CA ARG A 3 10.45 1.35 -0.10
C ARG A 3 10.85 2.64 -0.78
N MET A 4 10.49 2.78 -2.05
CA MET A 4 10.77 3.96 -2.86
C MET A 4 9.55 4.30 -3.71
N GLN A 5 9.16 5.57 -3.76
CA GLN A 5 8.03 6.05 -4.56
C GLN A 5 8.33 7.44 -5.12
N ILE A 6 7.87 7.69 -6.34
CA ILE A 6 7.83 9.04 -6.90
C ILE A 6 6.41 9.59 -6.68
N ILE A 7 6.31 10.72 -6.01
CA ILE A 7 5.04 11.36 -5.66
C ILE A 7 4.96 12.69 -6.40
N LYS A 8 3.89 12.90 -7.19
CA LYS A 8 3.59 14.20 -7.80
C LYS A 8 2.68 15.00 -6.89
N HIS A 9 3.02 16.26 -6.62
CA HIS A 9 2.14 17.14 -5.85
C HIS A 9 0.85 17.43 -6.63
N LYS A 10 -0.32 17.28 -5.99
CA LYS A 10 -1.63 17.42 -6.67
C LYS A 10 -1.89 18.84 -7.18
N SER A 11 -1.58 19.85 -6.36
CA SER A 11 -1.97 21.25 -6.63
C SER A 11 -0.85 22.13 -7.19
N LYS A 12 0.40 21.65 -7.20
CA LYS A 12 1.56 22.45 -7.63
C LYS A 12 2.10 21.81 -8.89
N ASN A 13 2.08 22.56 -9.99
CA ASN A 13 2.78 22.13 -11.20
C ASN A 13 4.28 22.05 -10.91
N ASN A 14 4.94 21.07 -11.52
CA ASN A 14 6.39 20.92 -11.46
C ASN A 14 6.96 20.73 -10.03
N LEU A 15 6.21 20.03 -9.16
CA LEU A 15 6.74 19.58 -7.87
C LEU A 15 6.57 18.07 -7.73
N TYR A 16 7.70 17.39 -7.65
CA TYR A 16 7.81 15.95 -7.48
C TYR A 16 8.62 15.66 -6.22
N PHE A 17 8.33 14.53 -5.58
CA PHE A 17 9.10 14.06 -4.44
C PHE A 17 9.58 12.63 -4.70
N LEU A 18 10.85 12.37 -4.38
CA LEU A 18 11.33 11.02 -4.17
C LEU A 18 11.11 10.69 -2.69
N PHE A 19 10.16 9.82 -2.41
CA PHE A 19 9.92 9.27 -1.09
C PHE A 19 10.70 7.97 -0.93
N THR A 20 11.47 7.88 0.14
CA THR A 20 12.19 6.66 0.53
C THR A 20 11.90 6.35 1.99
N ARG A 21 11.57 5.10 2.32
CA ARG A 21 11.29 4.64 3.69
C ARG A 21 12.00 3.31 3.92
N TRP A 22 12.70 3.17 5.03
CA TRP A 22 13.44 1.95 5.36
C TRP A 22 13.42 1.69 6.86
N GLY A 23 13.62 0.43 7.23
CA GLY A 23 13.53 0.01 8.62
C GLY A 23 13.59 -1.51 8.75
N ARG A 24 13.39 -2.02 9.96
CA ARG A 24 13.25 -3.46 10.19
C ARG A 24 11.84 -3.90 9.78
N ILE A 25 11.67 -5.13 9.30
CA ILE A 25 10.34 -5.67 8.96
C ILE A 25 9.61 -5.96 10.28
N GLY A 26 8.35 -5.56 10.38
CA GLY A 26 7.53 -5.69 11.59
C GLY A 26 7.72 -4.57 12.63
N ASP A 27 8.62 -3.62 12.38
CA ASP A 27 8.71 -2.40 13.17
C ASP A 27 7.75 -1.37 12.59
N ALA A 28 6.88 -0.81 13.44
CA ALA A 28 5.95 0.23 13.04
C ALA A 28 6.71 1.51 12.66
N GLU A 29 7.82 1.76 13.36
CA GLU A 29 8.67 2.90 13.14
C GLU A 29 9.77 2.56 12.12
N GLY A 30 10.06 3.52 11.26
CA GLY A 30 11.09 3.41 10.25
C GLY A 30 11.61 4.79 9.91
N GLN A 31 12.80 4.85 9.34
CA GLN A 31 13.36 6.09 8.85
C GLN A 31 12.80 6.38 7.46
N TYR A 32 12.59 7.65 7.17
CA TYR A 32 12.14 8.08 5.86
C TYR A 32 12.84 9.37 5.43
N GLN A 33 12.88 9.57 4.13
CA GLN A 33 13.37 10.79 3.51
C GLN A 33 12.46 11.16 2.36
N LEU A 34 12.15 12.45 2.28
CA LEU A 34 11.38 13.05 1.21
C LEU A 34 12.25 14.11 0.52
N THR A 35 12.66 13.85 -0.71
CA THR A 35 13.52 14.78 -1.46
C THR A 35 12.73 15.46 -2.58
N PRO A 36 12.60 16.80 -2.58
CA PRO A 36 11.87 17.53 -3.62
C PRO A 36 12.67 17.67 -4.91
N TYR A 37 11.96 17.69 -6.04
CA TYR A 37 12.48 17.93 -7.38
C TYR A 37 11.51 18.79 -8.19
N SER A 38 12.07 19.65 -9.05
CA SER A 38 11.32 20.54 -9.92
C SER A 38 10.81 19.85 -11.19
N THR A 39 11.46 18.76 -11.60
CA THR A 39 11.06 18.00 -12.79
C THR A 39 10.91 16.51 -12.51
N LEU A 40 10.05 15.85 -13.30
CA LEU A 40 9.88 14.40 -13.21
C LEU A 40 11.17 13.68 -13.60
N ASP A 41 11.92 14.20 -14.58
CA ASP A 41 13.12 13.55 -15.08
C ASP A 41 14.28 13.59 -14.08
N GLU A 42 14.45 14.68 -13.33
CA GLU A 42 15.42 14.73 -12.23
C GLU A 42 15.06 13.73 -11.12
N CYS A 43 13.79 13.72 -10.70
CA CYS A 43 13.29 12.78 -9.70
C CYS A 43 13.48 11.32 -10.16
N ARG A 44 13.18 11.04 -11.44
CA ARG A 44 13.38 9.73 -12.06
C ARG A 44 14.85 9.34 -12.11
N LYS A 45 15.76 10.25 -12.48
CA LYS A 45 17.20 9.97 -12.51
C LYS A 45 17.71 9.55 -11.13
N GLU A 46 17.34 10.27 -10.08
CA GLU A 46 17.74 9.91 -8.71
C GLU A 46 17.08 8.62 -8.24
N PHE A 47 15.81 8.37 -8.58
CA PHE A 47 15.16 7.09 -8.31
C PHE A 47 15.93 5.92 -8.94
N LEU A 48 16.30 6.02 -10.23
CA LEU A 48 17.05 4.98 -10.95
C LEU A 48 18.43 4.73 -10.33
N LYS A 49 19.10 5.80 -9.90
CA LYS A 49 20.41 5.75 -9.24
C LYS A 49 20.32 5.04 -7.89
N VAL A 50 19.39 5.45 -7.02
CA VAL A 50 19.20 4.81 -5.70
C VAL A 50 18.77 3.36 -5.87
N PHE A 51 17.88 3.06 -6.82
CA PHE A 51 17.47 1.68 -7.10
C PHE A 51 18.67 0.80 -7.47
N ARG A 52 19.52 1.28 -8.39
CA ARG A 52 20.74 0.55 -8.80
C ARG A 52 21.72 0.42 -7.64
N GLU A 53 21.87 1.43 -6.80
CA GLU A 53 22.72 1.34 -5.62
C GLU A 53 22.23 0.28 -4.62
N LYS A 54 20.93 0.21 -4.36
CA LYS A 54 20.33 -0.70 -3.36
C LYS A 54 20.18 -2.14 -3.87
N THR A 55 19.88 -2.34 -5.15
CA THR A 55 19.64 -3.68 -5.73
C THR A 55 20.83 -4.21 -6.54
N GLY A 56 21.67 -3.32 -7.07
CA GLY A 56 22.71 -3.66 -8.03
C GLY A 56 22.19 -3.89 -9.46
N ASN A 57 20.90 -3.68 -9.73
CA ASN A 57 20.27 -3.90 -11.05
C ASN A 57 19.82 -2.57 -11.66
N ALA A 58 19.79 -2.51 -13.00
CA ALA A 58 19.15 -1.38 -13.67
C ALA A 58 17.62 -1.54 -13.60
N TRP A 59 16.91 -0.43 -13.43
CA TRP A 59 15.44 -0.48 -13.37
C TRP A 59 14.78 -1.01 -14.65
N LYS A 60 15.42 -0.78 -15.80
CA LYS A 60 14.94 -1.28 -17.10
C LYS A 60 14.91 -2.81 -17.15
N ASP A 61 15.76 -3.47 -16.37
CA ASP A 61 15.94 -4.92 -16.38
C ASP A 61 15.20 -5.58 -15.20
N THR A 62 14.18 -4.92 -14.65
CA THR A 62 13.35 -5.47 -13.56
C THR A 62 12.66 -6.79 -13.92
N ASN A 63 12.48 -7.07 -15.21
CA ASN A 63 11.98 -8.36 -15.70
C ASN A 63 13.01 -9.49 -15.57
N GLN A 64 14.30 -9.17 -15.60
CA GLN A 64 15.43 -10.10 -15.47
C GLN A 64 16.19 -9.80 -14.17
N PHE A 65 15.45 -9.64 -13.07
CA PHE A 65 16.03 -9.22 -11.79
C PHE A 65 16.92 -10.32 -11.20
N GLU A 66 18.21 -10.02 -11.02
CA GLU A 66 19.17 -10.92 -10.37
C GLU A 66 19.34 -10.56 -8.89
N ILE A 67 19.22 -11.56 -8.02
CA ILE A 67 19.48 -11.39 -6.59
C ILE A 67 20.99 -11.32 -6.36
N LYS A 68 21.46 -10.23 -5.76
CA LYS A 68 22.88 -10.00 -5.48
C LYS A 68 23.19 -10.12 -3.98
N PRO A 69 24.33 -10.70 -3.59
CA PRO A 69 24.72 -10.80 -2.18
C PRO A 69 24.76 -9.41 -1.51
N LYS A 70 24.22 -9.31 -0.28
CA LYS A 70 24.17 -8.07 0.51
C LYS A 70 23.41 -6.91 -0.14
N LYS A 71 22.58 -7.17 -1.15
CA LYS A 71 21.71 -6.18 -1.82
C LYS A 71 20.23 -6.49 -1.57
N TYR A 72 19.39 -5.48 -1.77
CA TYR A 72 17.95 -5.64 -1.66
C TYR A 72 17.41 -6.47 -2.84
N THR A 73 16.44 -7.33 -2.54
CA THR A 73 15.67 -8.07 -3.55
C THR A 73 14.37 -7.33 -3.86
N LEU A 74 13.98 -7.34 -5.14
CA LEU A 74 12.70 -6.80 -5.56
C LEU A 74 11.58 -7.79 -5.20
N ILE A 75 10.66 -7.35 -4.35
CA ILE A 75 9.44 -8.10 -4.06
C ILE A 75 8.37 -7.62 -5.04
N LYS A 76 7.88 -8.52 -5.90
CA LYS A 76 6.71 -8.23 -6.73
C LYS A 76 5.50 -8.18 -5.81
N LEU A 77 4.89 -7.00 -5.67
CA LEU A 77 3.53 -6.97 -5.18
C LEU A 77 2.70 -7.64 -6.26
N ASN A 78 2.11 -8.79 -5.94
CA ASN A 78 0.94 -9.20 -6.67
C ASN A 78 -0.08 -8.09 -6.40
N GLU A 79 -0.24 -7.18 -7.36
CA GLU A 79 -1.55 -6.59 -7.58
C GLU A 79 -2.45 -7.81 -7.81
N ARG A 80 -2.97 -8.41 -6.73
CA ARG A 80 -4.31 -9.00 -6.79
C ARG A 80 -5.06 -7.93 -7.54
N GLU A 81 -5.63 -8.29 -8.69
CA GLU A 81 -6.50 -7.41 -9.42
C GLU A 81 -7.38 -6.77 -8.36
N ILE A 82 -7.04 -5.54 -7.97
CA ILE A 82 -7.99 -4.66 -7.33
C ILE A 82 -8.83 -4.45 -8.55
N HIS A 83 -9.79 -5.37 -8.78
CA HIS A 83 -10.93 -5.11 -9.59
C HIS A 83 -11.31 -3.75 -9.05
N LYS A 84 -11.05 -2.73 -9.86
CA LYS A 84 -11.54 -1.41 -9.59
C LYS A 84 -13.03 -1.65 -9.69
N TYR A 85 -13.63 -2.15 -8.61
CA TYR A 85 -15.05 -2.09 -8.37
C TYR A 85 -15.33 -0.68 -8.81
N SER A 86 -16.09 -0.59 -9.89
CA SER A 86 -16.34 0.64 -10.63
C SER A 86 -16.43 1.78 -9.63
N ASN A 87 -15.92 2.96 -9.98
CA ASN A 87 -16.12 4.19 -9.21
C ASN A 87 -17.62 4.53 -9.11
N VAL A 88 -18.43 3.62 -8.55
CA VAL A 88 -19.74 3.88 -8.02
C VAL A 88 -19.42 4.78 -6.84
N PRO A 89 -19.81 6.06 -6.88
CA PRO A 89 -19.73 6.88 -5.70
C PRO A 89 -20.64 6.23 -4.66
N ILE A 90 -20.05 5.45 -3.77
CA ILE A 90 -20.73 4.93 -2.60
C ILE A 90 -20.79 6.10 -1.64
N ASP A 91 -21.96 6.71 -1.54
CA ASP A 91 -22.22 7.74 -0.55
C ASP A 91 -22.40 7.08 0.82
N PHE A 92 -21.29 6.95 1.54
CA PHE A 92 -21.28 6.34 2.88
C PHE A 92 -22.08 7.15 3.90
N GLU A 93 -22.24 8.46 3.70
CA GLU A 93 -23.07 9.32 4.57
C GLU A 93 -24.55 9.00 4.34
N HIS A 94 -24.95 8.81 3.07
CA HIS A 94 -26.31 8.39 2.75
C HIS A 94 -26.66 6.98 3.27
N LEU A 95 -25.71 6.04 3.20
CA LEU A 95 -25.89 4.67 3.72
C LEU A 95 -25.93 4.58 5.25
N GLN A 96 -25.40 5.58 5.97
CA GLN A 96 -25.49 5.64 7.43
C GLN A 96 -26.77 6.33 7.90
N THR A 97 -27.32 7.23 7.09
CA THR A 97 -28.55 7.97 7.40
C THR A 97 -29.81 7.18 7.02
N GLU A 98 -29.76 6.35 5.98
CA GLU A 98 -30.79 5.36 5.72
C GLU A 98 -30.65 4.18 6.69
N HIS A 99 -31.51 4.13 7.70
CA HIS A 99 -31.64 2.96 8.58
C HIS A 99 -32.36 1.82 7.84
N VAL A 100 -31.75 1.31 6.76
CA VAL A 100 -32.33 0.24 5.95
C VAL A 100 -32.39 -1.02 6.80
N SER A 101 -33.60 -1.38 7.23
CA SER A 101 -33.81 -2.63 7.96
C SER A 101 -33.39 -3.80 7.09
N SER A 102 -32.39 -4.54 7.56
CA SER A 102 -31.86 -5.68 6.82
C SER A 102 -32.97 -6.71 6.54
N LYS A 103 -33.16 -7.04 5.26
CA LYS A 103 -34.11 -8.04 4.76
C LYS A 103 -33.73 -9.49 5.14
N LEU A 104 -32.60 -9.69 5.82
CA LEU A 104 -32.22 -11.01 6.33
C LEU A 104 -33.22 -11.46 7.39
N HIS A 105 -33.80 -12.64 7.20
CA HIS A 105 -34.92 -13.10 8.02
C HIS A 105 -34.50 -13.56 9.42
N SER A 106 -33.29 -14.10 9.56
CA SER A 106 -32.80 -14.67 10.81
C SER A 106 -31.93 -13.68 11.58
N SER A 107 -32.29 -13.40 12.83
CA SER A 107 -31.45 -12.66 13.79
C SER A 107 -30.09 -13.33 13.99
N ILE A 108 -30.08 -14.67 14.10
CA ILE A 108 -28.86 -15.47 14.23
C ILE A 108 -27.92 -15.26 13.04
N PHE A 109 -28.47 -15.23 11.82
CA PHE A 109 -27.65 -15.03 10.62
C PHE A 109 -27.12 -13.59 10.52
N LYS A 110 -27.91 -12.59 10.96
CA LYS A 110 -27.45 -11.21 11.07
C LYS A 110 -26.28 -11.08 12.06
N ASP A 111 -26.39 -11.73 13.21
CA ASP A 111 -25.35 -11.66 14.25
C ASP A 111 -24.10 -12.45 13.85
N PHE A 112 -24.27 -13.59 13.16
CA PHE A 112 -23.15 -14.32 12.56
C PHE A 112 -22.41 -13.46 11.53
N LEU A 113 -23.12 -12.83 10.59
CA LEU A 113 -22.49 -11.97 9.58
C LEU A 113 -21.81 -10.74 10.20
N LYS A 114 -22.43 -10.10 11.18
CA LYS A 114 -21.82 -8.98 11.91
C LYS A 114 -20.53 -9.41 12.60
N THR A 115 -20.53 -10.58 13.22
CA THR A 115 -19.34 -11.15 13.86
C THR A 115 -18.24 -11.48 12.84
N LEU A 116 -18.61 -12.13 11.74
CA LEU A 116 -17.67 -12.58 10.70
C LEU A 116 -17.04 -11.41 9.93
N ILE A 117 -17.81 -10.36 9.65
CA ILE A 117 -17.37 -9.18 8.89
C ILE A 117 -16.89 -8.07 9.85
N ASN A 118 -16.72 -8.36 11.14
CA ASN A 118 -16.25 -7.37 12.10
C ASN A 118 -14.80 -6.97 11.78
N ARG A 119 -14.65 -5.85 11.07
CA ARG A 119 -13.35 -5.33 10.64
C ARG A 119 -12.41 -5.06 11.81
N GLN A 120 -12.91 -4.60 12.96
CA GLN A 120 -12.08 -4.35 14.13
C GLN A 120 -11.53 -5.66 14.70
N ALA A 121 -12.38 -6.68 14.85
CA ALA A 121 -11.95 -8.00 15.32
C ALA A 121 -10.95 -8.65 14.36
N ILE A 122 -11.16 -8.53 13.04
CA ILE A 122 -10.22 -9.07 12.04
C ILE A 122 -8.87 -8.34 12.15
N ARG A 123 -8.85 -7.00 12.20
CA ARG A 123 -7.61 -6.21 12.37
C ARG A 123 -6.84 -6.63 13.62
N LEU A 124 -7.50 -6.66 14.78
CA LEU A 124 -6.87 -7.04 16.05
C LEU A 124 -6.28 -8.46 16.05
N ASN A 125 -6.92 -9.41 15.35
CA ASN A 125 -6.38 -10.77 15.24
C ASN A 125 -5.23 -10.85 14.25
N ILE A 126 -5.26 -10.09 13.16
CA ILE A 126 -4.13 -10.00 12.23
C ILE A 126 -2.95 -9.27 12.89
N ASP A 127 -3.17 -8.27 13.75
CA ASP A 127 -2.08 -7.61 14.52
C ASP A 127 -1.32 -8.60 15.41
N LYS A 128 -1.99 -9.65 15.89
CA LYS A 128 -1.36 -10.73 16.66
C LYS A 128 -0.59 -11.72 15.78
N THR A 129 -0.98 -11.85 14.52
CA THR A 129 -0.15 -12.57 13.56
C THR A 129 1.03 -11.67 13.23
N GLN A 130 2.27 -12.18 13.25
CA GLN A 130 3.45 -11.40 12.85
C GLN A 130 3.48 -11.08 11.34
N LEU A 131 2.30 -11.06 10.70
CA LEU A 131 2.09 -10.70 9.31
C LEU A 131 2.01 -9.19 9.20
N ASP A 132 2.69 -8.65 8.20
CA ASP A 132 2.76 -7.21 7.97
C ASP A 132 1.44 -6.72 7.34
N ILE A 133 0.58 -6.10 8.16
CA ILE A 133 -0.77 -5.65 7.78
C ILE A 133 -0.72 -4.52 6.74
N GLU A 134 0.36 -3.72 6.70
CA GLU A 134 0.52 -2.72 5.65
C GLU A 134 0.60 -3.37 4.25
N TRP A 135 1.08 -4.62 4.16
CA TRP A 135 1.15 -5.37 2.91
C TRP A 135 -0.07 -6.26 2.68
N MET A 136 -0.95 -6.39 3.68
CA MET A 136 -2.16 -7.20 3.60
C MET A 136 -3.35 -6.43 4.20
N PRO A 137 -3.76 -5.30 3.57
CA PRO A 137 -4.81 -4.46 4.11
C PRO A 137 -6.13 -5.23 4.16
N VAL A 138 -6.72 -5.28 5.36
CA VAL A 138 -8.08 -5.79 5.56
C VAL A 138 -9.04 -4.82 4.86
N SER A 139 -9.68 -5.29 3.79
CA SER A 139 -10.62 -4.52 2.96
C SER A 139 -11.85 -4.07 3.73
#